data_AF-A0A426QT40-F1
#
_entry.id   AF-A0A426QT40-F1
#
_cell.length_a   1.000
_cell.length_b   1.000
_cell.length_c   1.000
_cell.angle_alpha   90.00
_cell.angle_beta   90.00
_cell.angle_gamma   90.00
#
_symmetry.space_group_name_H-M   'P 1'
#
loop_
_entity.id
_entity.type
_entity.pdbx_description
1 polymer ?
#
loop_
_entity_poly.entity_id
_entity_poly.type
_entity_poly.pdbx_seq_one_letter_code
_entity_poly.pdbx_strand_id
1 'polypeptide(L)'
;MNRAAWPATWGLCVAADVANPELKFDPFSRIDTVTDDWWGVTPMLKNGDQTLIGGVVELAGVGFGLSLYNPGRELAEFNLPANPLRGSMQRPSSMAWELKGVRKQINFTWDDHHEHKNITYTMQRL
;
A
#
# COMPACT_ATOMS: atom_id res chain seq x y z
N MET A 1 -1.11 -17.50 21.06
CA MET A 1 -0.16 -16.38 20.85
C MET A 1 1.22 -16.90 20.41
N ASN A 2 1.30 -17.70 19.33
CA ASN A 2 2.55 -18.30 18.83
C ASN A 2 2.77 -17.99 17.34
N ARG A 3 2.42 -16.78 16.89
CA ARG A 3 2.71 -16.33 15.53
C ARG A 3 3.97 -15.47 15.58
N ALA A 4 4.97 -15.83 14.78
CA ALA A 4 6.14 -14.99 14.63
C ALA A 4 5.72 -13.67 13.95
N ALA A 5 6.18 -12.54 14.49
CA ALA A 5 6.00 -11.24 13.84
C ALA A 5 6.66 -11.26 12.46
N TRP A 6 6.09 -10.51 11.51
CA TRP A 6 6.76 -10.34 10.23
C TRP A 6 8.12 -9.64 10.40
N PRO A 7 9.12 -9.97 9.56
CA PRO A 7 10.33 -9.18 9.50
C PRO A 7 10.02 -7.71 9.21
N ALA A 8 10.78 -6.79 9.80
CA ALA A 8 10.50 -5.35 9.74
C ALA A 8 10.49 -4.76 8.31
N THR A 9 11.15 -5.42 7.36
CA THR A 9 11.26 -5.03 5.95
C THR A 9 10.23 -5.73 5.06
N TRP A 10 9.35 -6.58 5.61
CA TRP A 10 8.33 -7.32 4.87
C TRP A 10 6.92 -6.78 5.17
N GLY A 11 5.93 -7.28 4.44
CA GLY A 11 4.53 -7.10 4.76
C GLY A 11 3.83 -5.96 4.04
N LEU A 12 2.83 -5.39 4.71
CA LEU A 12 1.89 -4.42 4.13
C LEU A 12 2.54 -3.06 3.89
N CYS A 13 2.24 -2.49 2.73
CA CYS A 13 2.52 -1.10 2.41
C CYS A 13 1.37 -0.45 1.65
N VAL A 14 1.35 0.88 1.68
CA VAL A 14 0.37 1.72 1.02
C VAL A 14 1.06 2.80 0.18
N ALA A 15 0.34 3.41 -0.75
CA ALA A 15 0.90 4.47 -1.58
C ALA A 15 1.44 5.63 -0.72
N ALA A 16 2.65 6.11 -1.01
CA ALA A 16 3.11 7.41 -0.50
C ALA A 16 3.53 8.34 -1.63
N ASP A 17 3.84 7.76 -2.79
CA ASP A 17 3.90 8.45 -4.07
C ASP A 17 2.58 8.31 -4.83
N VAL A 18 1.88 9.43 -4.99
CA VAL A 18 0.61 9.52 -5.74
C VAL A 18 0.78 9.35 -7.24
N ALA A 19 2.02 9.42 -7.76
CA ALA A 19 2.32 9.19 -9.17
C ALA A 19 2.48 7.69 -9.51
N ASN A 20 2.34 6.78 -8.53
CA ASN A 20 2.39 5.34 -8.77
C ASN A 20 1.02 4.80 -9.24
N PRO A 21 0.82 4.48 -10.53
CA PRO A 21 -0.41 3.85 -11.04
C PRO A 21 -0.75 2.47 -10.47
N GLU A 22 0.24 1.73 -9.97
CA GLU A 22 0.04 0.35 -9.50
C GLU A 22 -0.55 0.32 -8.08
N LEU A 23 -0.22 1.33 -7.26
CA LEU A 23 -0.66 1.41 -5.88
C LEU A 23 -1.62 2.60 -5.72
N LYS A 24 -2.90 2.34 -5.92
CA LYS A 24 -3.94 3.37 -5.91
C LYS A 24 -4.19 3.92 -4.50
N PHE A 25 -4.65 5.16 -4.42
CA PHE A 25 -4.93 5.86 -3.16
C PHE A 25 -6.29 6.57 -3.18
N ASP A 26 -7.19 6.23 -4.10
CA ASP A 26 -8.43 6.97 -4.35
C ASP A 26 -9.21 7.17 -3.02
N PRO A 27 -9.57 8.42 -2.64
CA PRO A 27 -10.38 8.72 -1.45
C PRO A 27 -11.82 8.20 -1.50
N PHE A 28 -12.14 7.24 -2.38
CA PHE A 28 -13.49 6.80 -2.72
C PHE A 28 -14.27 7.95 -3.36
N SER A 29 -13.62 8.68 -4.27
CA SER A 29 -14.17 9.88 -4.92
C SER A 29 -15.30 9.58 -5.91
N ARG A 30 -15.37 8.33 -6.42
CA ARG A 30 -16.40 7.88 -7.35
C ARG A 30 -17.24 6.79 -6.69
N ILE A 31 -18.56 6.91 -6.81
CA ILE A 31 -19.50 5.93 -6.28
C ILE A 31 -19.32 4.56 -6.95
N ASP A 32 -19.00 4.57 -8.25
CA ASP A 32 -18.82 3.37 -9.06
C ASP A 32 -17.59 2.54 -8.63
N THR A 33 -16.57 3.17 -8.05
CA THR A 33 -15.37 2.46 -7.56
C THR A 33 -15.71 1.43 -6.48
N VAL A 34 -16.77 1.67 -5.68
CA VAL A 34 -17.21 0.75 -4.64
C VAL A 34 -18.12 -0.36 -5.20
N THR A 35 -18.80 -0.11 -6.32
CA THR A 35 -19.80 -1.03 -6.89
C THR A 35 -19.25 -1.94 -7.98
N ASP A 36 -18.32 -1.44 -8.80
CA ASP A 36 -17.90 -2.10 -10.04
C ASP A 36 -16.49 -2.70 -9.92
N ASP A 37 -15.53 -1.93 -9.39
CA ASP A 37 -14.13 -2.33 -9.17
C ASP A 37 -13.83 -2.56 -7.69
N TRP A 38 -14.77 -3.20 -6.97
CA TRP A 38 -14.73 -3.26 -5.50
C TRP A 38 -13.50 -4.00 -4.96
N TRP A 39 -12.94 -4.94 -5.73
CA TRP A 39 -11.70 -5.64 -5.39
C TRP A 39 -10.89 -6.04 -6.62
N GLY A 40 -9.58 -6.18 -6.43
CA GLY A 40 -8.66 -6.74 -7.41
C GLY A 40 -7.40 -7.31 -6.75
N VAL A 41 -6.75 -8.27 -7.40
CA VAL A 41 -5.49 -8.85 -6.92
C VAL A 41 -4.52 -9.04 -8.08
N THR A 42 -3.33 -8.45 -7.95
CA THR A 42 -2.22 -8.60 -8.89
C THR A 42 -1.06 -9.28 -8.18
N PRO A 43 -0.73 -10.54 -8.47
CA PRO A 43 0.42 -11.22 -7.86
C PRO A 43 1.73 -10.61 -8.35
N MET A 44 2.71 -10.51 -7.46
CA MET A 44 4.09 -10.20 -7.81
C MET A 44 4.90 -11.49 -7.86
N LEU A 45 5.44 -11.80 -9.03
CA LEU A 45 6.24 -12.99 -9.28
C LEU A 45 7.70 -12.60 -9.49
N LYS A 46 8.62 -13.37 -8.91
CA LYS A 46 10.04 -13.18 -9.10
C LYS A 46 10.45 -13.56 -10.53
N ASN A 47 11.23 -12.69 -11.16
CA ASN A 47 11.79 -12.99 -12.47
C ASN A 47 12.70 -14.23 -12.42
N GLY A 48 12.55 -15.12 -13.40
CA GLY A 48 13.38 -16.32 -13.57
C GLY A 48 12.73 -17.61 -13.04
N ASP A 49 12.14 -17.59 -11.85
CA ASP A 49 11.56 -18.79 -11.21
C ASP A 49 10.04 -18.69 -10.95
N GLN A 50 9.41 -17.55 -11.23
CA GLN A 50 7.99 -17.29 -11.02
C GLN A 50 7.52 -17.52 -9.57
N THR A 51 8.43 -17.49 -8.60
CA THR A 51 8.07 -17.61 -7.19
C THR A 51 7.19 -16.43 -6.78
N LEU A 52 6.09 -16.71 -6.08
CA LEU A 52 5.24 -15.67 -5.51
C LEU A 52 6.02 -14.93 -4.41
N ILE A 53 6.23 -13.63 -4.62
CA ILE A 53 6.98 -12.76 -3.70
C ILE A 53 6.11 -11.67 -3.09
N GLY A 54 4.83 -11.61 -3.47
CA GLY A 54 3.92 -10.60 -2.96
C GLY A 54 2.73 -10.39 -3.87
N GLY A 55 2.09 -9.24 -3.71
CA GLY A 55 1.00 -8.81 -4.58
C GLY A 55 0.50 -7.44 -4.23
N VAL A 56 -0.30 -6.88 -5.12
CA VAL A 56 -1.12 -5.70 -4.84
C VAL A 56 -2.55 -6.16 -4.73
N VAL A 57 -3.21 -5.80 -3.64
CA VAL A 57 -4.65 -5.99 -3.45
C VAL A 57 -5.29 -4.62 -3.57
N GLU A 58 -6.23 -4.47 -4.48
CA GLU A 58 -7.06 -3.28 -4.58
C GLU A 58 -8.39 -3.56 -3.87
N LEU A 59 -8.82 -2.63 -3.02
CA LEU A 59 -10.15 -2.65 -2.41
C LEU A 59 -10.77 -1.26 -2.56
N ALA A 60 -11.83 -1.19 -3.36
CA ALA A 60 -12.60 0.02 -3.61
C ALA A 60 -11.70 1.26 -3.87
N GLY A 61 -10.75 1.12 -4.79
CA GLY A 61 -9.85 2.19 -5.23
C GLY A 61 -8.63 2.45 -4.35
N VAL A 62 -8.48 1.72 -3.25
CA VAL A 62 -7.29 1.78 -2.38
C VAL A 62 -6.43 0.53 -2.60
N GLY A 63 -5.17 0.76 -2.98
CA GLY A 63 -4.17 -0.28 -3.20
C GLY A 63 -3.37 -0.60 -1.94
N PHE A 64 -3.25 -1.89 -1.66
CA PHE A 64 -2.51 -2.48 -0.56
C PHE A 64 -1.43 -3.39 -1.13
N GLY A 65 -0.17 -2.99 -1.01
CA GLY A 65 0.96 -3.80 -1.40
C GLY A 65 1.33 -4.79 -0.29
N LEU A 66 1.58 -6.04 -0.66
CA LEU A 66 2.03 -7.10 0.22
C LEU A 66 3.37 -7.64 -0.26
N SER A 67 4.39 -7.58 0.60
CA SER A 67 5.71 -8.15 0.31
C SER A 67 5.99 -9.36 1.19
N LEU A 68 6.33 -10.49 0.58
CA LEU A 68 6.71 -11.75 1.24
C LEU A 68 8.24 -11.93 1.30
N TYR A 69 8.99 -10.85 1.10
CA TYR A 69 10.45 -10.76 1.12
C TYR A 69 10.86 -9.31 1.41
N ASN A 70 12.15 -9.04 1.60
CA ASN A 70 12.65 -7.66 1.66
C ASN A 70 12.72 -7.10 0.23
N PRO A 71 11.88 -6.12 -0.15
CA PRO A 71 11.90 -5.58 -1.49
C PRO A 71 13.04 -4.58 -1.73
N GLY A 72 13.91 -4.34 -0.74
CA GLY A 72 15.10 -3.50 -0.86
C GLY A 72 14.77 -2.01 -0.88
N ARG A 73 13.89 -1.54 0.00
CA ARG A 73 13.42 -0.12 0.05
C ARG A 73 14.54 0.89 0.24
N GLU A 74 15.66 0.45 0.80
CA GLU A 74 16.91 1.17 1.00
C GLU A 74 17.74 1.33 -0.29
N LEU A 75 17.43 0.55 -1.33
CA LEU A 75 18.15 0.52 -2.58
C LEU A 75 17.53 1.48 -3.60
N ALA A 76 18.35 2.05 -4.49
CA ALA A 76 17.87 2.96 -5.53
C ALA A 76 16.91 2.26 -6.51
N GLU A 77 17.15 0.97 -6.74
CA GLU A 77 16.40 0.08 -7.60
C GLU A 77 14.93 -0.06 -7.16
N PHE A 78 14.63 0.14 -5.87
CA PHE A 78 13.27 0.09 -5.36
C PHE A 78 12.35 1.11 -6.02
N ASN A 79 12.88 2.29 -6.38
CA ASN A 79 12.09 3.35 -6.97
C ASN A 79 12.06 3.32 -8.51
N LEU A 80 12.57 2.25 -9.13
CA LEU A 80 12.46 2.09 -10.58
C LEU A 80 10.98 1.95 -11.00
N PRO A 81 10.59 2.50 -12.18
CA PRO A 81 9.20 2.45 -12.64
C PRO A 81 8.60 1.03 -12.74
N ALA A 82 9.44 0.02 -12.98
CA ALA A 82 9.02 -1.38 -13.06
C ALA A 82 8.62 -2.00 -11.71
N ASN A 83 8.96 -1.37 -10.58
CA ASN A 83 8.56 -1.86 -9.27
C ASN A 83 7.15 -1.36 -8.93
N PRO A 84 6.15 -2.25 -8.76
CA PRO A 84 4.79 -1.85 -8.40
C PRO A 84 4.72 -1.25 -6.98
N LEU A 85 5.68 -1.56 -6.11
CA LEU A 85 5.73 -1.03 -4.75
C LEU A 85 6.52 0.28 -4.62
N ARG A 86 7.06 0.84 -5.71
CA ARG A 86 7.87 2.08 -5.65
C ARG A 86 7.16 3.21 -4.91
N GLY A 87 7.93 4.01 -4.18
CA GLY A 87 7.40 5.15 -3.42
C GLY A 87 6.32 4.78 -2.39
N SER A 88 6.17 3.50 -2.01
CA SER A 88 5.19 3.10 -0.99
C SER A 88 5.72 3.28 0.43
N MET A 89 4.81 3.49 1.38
CA MET A 89 5.08 3.49 2.81
C MET A 89 4.74 2.12 3.40
N GLN A 90 5.74 1.48 4.02
CA GLN A 90 5.57 0.22 4.73
C GLN A 90 5.04 0.41 6.15
N ARG A 91 4.37 -0.62 6.68
CA ARG A 91 3.86 -0.67 8.06
C ARG A 91 2.97 0.54 8.39
N PRO A 92 1.91 0.80 7.59
CA PRO A 92 1.00 1.90 7.90
C PRO A 92 0.31 1.68 9.25
N SER A 93 0.29 2.69 10.12
CA SER A 93 -0.62 2.77 11.28
C SER A 93 -1.93 3.45 10.90
N SER A 94 -1.89 4.42 9.98
CA SER A 94 -3.08 5.03 9.41
C SER A 94 -2.85 5.57 8.00
N MET A 95 -3.94 5.64 7.24
CA MET A 95 -4.05 6.33 5.97
C MET A 95 -5.24 7.27 6.04
N ALA A 96 -5.03 8.55 5.73
CA ALA A 96 -6.09 9.56 5.79
C ALA A 96 -6.16 10.44 4.55
N TRP A 97 -7.34 10.99 4.30
CA TRP A 97 -7.59 12.01 3.29
C TRP A 97 -8.22 13.21 3.97
N GLU A 98 -7.72 14.40 3.67
CA GLU A 98 -8.20 15.66 4.25
C GLU A 98 -8.65 16.62 3.14
N LEU A 99 -9.86 17.17 3.28
CA LEU A 99 -10.40 18.22 2.41
C LEU A 99 -11.07 19.29 3.26
N LYS A 100 -10.54 20.52 3.23
CA LYS A 100 -11.10 21.68 3.94
C LYS A 100 -11.38 21.40 5.44
N GLY A 101 -10.44 20.73 6.11
CA GLY A 101 -10.55 20.37 7.53
C GLY A 101 -11.43 19.14 7.84
N VAL A 102 -12.06 18.52 6.84
CA VAL A 102 -12.78 17.25 7.00
C VAL A 102 -11.84 16.10 6.68
N ARG A 103 -11.70 15.15 7.61
CA ARG A 103 -10.80 14.00 7.51
C ARG A 103 -11.55 12.68 7.41
N LYS A 104 -11.15 11.84 6.46
CA LYS A 104 -11.51 10.42 6.36
C LYS A 104 -10.26 9.58 6.62
N GLN A 105 -10.36 8.47 7.35
CA GLN A 105 -9.19 7.69 7.76
C GLN A 105 -9.47 6.18 7.85
N ILE A 106 -8.46 5.39 7.46
CA ILE A 106 -8.32 3.97 7.73
C ILE A 106 -7.26 3.80 8.82
N ASN A 107 -7.58 3.01 9.85
CA ASN A 107 -6.65 2.62 10.90
C ASN A 107 -6.22 1.18 10.68
N PHE A 108 -4.93 0.92 10.88
CA PHE A 108 -4.36 -0.43 10.80
C PHE A 108 -3.97 -0.89 12.19
N THR A 109 -4.22 -2.14 12.49
CA THR A 109 -3.81 -2.78 13.74
C THR A 109 -2.84 -3.90 13.43
N TRP A 110 -1.73 -3.90 14.16
CA TRP A 110 -0.63 -4.84 13.98
C TRP A 110 -0.43 -5.64 15.25
N ASP A 111 -0.08 -6.91 15.08
CA ASP A 111 0.35 -7.81 16.14
C ASP A 111 1.88 -8.01 16.01
N ASP A 112 2.63 -6.93 16.23
CA ASP A 112 4.09 -6.92 16.20
C ASP A 112 4.66 -5.85 17.15
N HIS A 113 6.00 -5.78 17.24
CA HIS A 113 6.72 -4.81 18.07
C HIS A 113 7.40 -3.70 17.24
N HIS A 114 7.02 -3.57 15.97
CA HIS A 114 7.67 -2.64 15.05
C HIS A 114 7.02 -1.25 15.15
N GLU A 115 7.78 -0.21 14.80
CA GLU A 115 7.18 1.12 14.63
C GLU A 115 6.32 1.17 13.36
N HIS A 116 5.19 1.87 13.42
CA HIS A 116 4.25 2.05 12.31
C HIS A 116 4.15 3.52 11.89
N LYS A 117 3.81 3.76 10.62
CA LYS A 117 3.88 5.08 9.98
C LYS A 117 2.51 5.59 9.54
N ASN A 118 2.27 6.88 9.68
CA ASN A 118 1.01 7.51 9.24
C ASN A 118 1.20 8.25 7.92
N ILE A 119 0.17 8.26 7.08
CA ILE A 119 0.11 9.13 5.90
C ILE A 119 -1.23 9.86 5.83
N THR A 120 -1.18 11.14 5.45
CA THR A 120 -2.35 11.96 5.16
C THR A 120 -2.20 12.59 3.78
N TYR A 121 -3.16 12.34 2.88
CA TYR A 121 -3.26 13.01 1.60
C TYR A 121 -4.11 14.28 1.74
N THR A 122 -3.56 15.41 1.33
CA THR A 122 -4.31 16.68 1.26
C THR A 122 -4.98 16.80 -0.11
N MET A 123 -6.30 16.79 -0.11
CA MET A 123 -7.10 16.91 -1.33
C MET A 123 -7.34 18.39 -1.67
N GLN A 124 -7.25 18.72 -2.95
CA GLN A 124 -7.59 20.03 -3.49
C GLN A 124 -8.73 19.87 -4.50
N ARG A 125 -9.69 20.81 -4.52
CA ARG A 125 -10.65 20.90 -5.63
C ARG A 125 -9.92 21.58 -6.78
N LEU A 126 -9.92 20.94 -7.94
CA LEU A 126 -9.59 21.57 -9.21
C LEU A 126 -10.68 22.59 -9.58
#